data_AF-A0A0F3HHV3-F1
#
_entry.id   AF-A0A0F3HHV3-F1
#
_cell.length_a   1.000
_cell.length_b   1.000
_cell.length_c   1.000
_cell.angle_alpha   90.00
_cell.angle_beta   90.00
_cell.angle_gamma   90.00
#
_symmetry.space_group_name_H-M   'P 1'
#
loop_
_entity.id
_entity.type
_entity.pdbx_description
1 polymer ?
#
loop_
_entity_poly.entity_id
_entity_poly.type
_entity_poly.pdbx_seq_one_letter_code
_entity_poly.pdbx_strand_id
1 'polypeptide(L)' 'MSKLSHKPNHVVKKLTWENLDNILLSNFSESTTDKPSAVIQLSDFEMSKAEIIEEATAQGYQVIDNSDGYLKFL' A
#
# COMPACT_ATOMS: atom_id res chain seq x y z
N MET A 1 24.15 -31.53 0.12
CA MET A 1 24.26 -30.14 -0.39
C MET A 1 22.84 -29.62 -0.58
N SER A 2 22.32 -28.80 0.34
CA SER A 2 21.02 -28.13 0.12
C SER A 2 21.18 -27.06 -0.96
N LYS A 3 20.24 -27.00 -1.91
CA LYS A 3 20.32 -26.10 -3.09
C LYS A 3 20.06 -24.62 -2.78
N LEU A 4 19.63 -24.31 -1.56
CA LEU A 4 19.21 -22.95 -1.18
C LEU A 4 19.86 -22.53 0.14
N SER A 5 20.36 -21.31 0.15
CA SER A 5 20.91 -20.62 1.31
C SER A 5 19.84 -20.45 2.41
N HIS A 6 20.27 -20.31 3.67
CA HIS A 6 19.39 -19.96 4.77
C HIS A 6 18.58 -18.71 4.42
N LYS A 7 17.25 -18.73 4.68
CA LYS A 7 16.36 -17.59 4.44
C LYS A 7 16.99 -16.34 5.08
N PRO A 8 17.31 -15.29 4.30
CA PRO A 8 17.83 -14.07 4.89
C PRO A 8 16.78 -13.55 5.88
N ASN A 9 17.22 -13.28 7.11
CA ASN A 9 16.44 -12.55 8.11
C ASN A 9 16.39 -11.09 7.68
N HIS A 10 15.70 -10.81 6.57
CA HIS A 10 15.38 -9.47 6.17
C HIS A 10 14.28 -9.01 7.12
N VAL A 11 14.65 -8.22 8.12
CA VAL A 11 13.68 -7.41 8.85
C VAL A 11 13.15 -6.41 7.83
N VAL A 12 12.03 -6.74 7.20
CA VAL A 12 11.36 -5.83 6.28
C VAL A 12 10.84 -4.69 7.14
N LYS A 13 11.43 -3.50 6.97
CA LYS A 13 10.91 -2.30 7.62
C LYS A 13 9.53 -2.06 7.04
N LYS A 14 8.53 -1.99 7.91
CA LYS A 14 7.18 -1.69 7.50
C LYS A 14 7.09 -0.23 7.02
N LEU A 15 6.19 0.01 6.08
CA LEU A 15 5.90 1.28 5.44
C LEU A 15 5.04 2.13 6.39
N THR A 16 5.41 3.41 6.49
CA THR A 16 4.73 4.43 7.29
C THR A 16 3.71 5.22 6.47
N TRP A 17 2.95 6.12 7.12
CA TRP A 17 2.05 7.07 6.45
C TRP A 17 2.74 7.89 5.35
N GLU A 18 3.98 8.33 5.57
CA GLU A 18 4.75 9.06 4.56
C GLU A 18 5.00 8.23 3.29
N ASN A 19 5.22 6.92 3.44
CA ASN A 19 5.37 6.04 2.29
C ASN A 19 4.04 5.87 1.55
N LEU A 20 2.93 5.74 2.28
CA LEU A 20 1.60 5.68 1.67
C LEU A 20 1.29 6.97 0.90
N ASP A 21 1.51 8.13 1.50
CA ASP A 21 1.28 9.43 0.87
C ASP A 21 2.11 9.59 -0.40
N ASN A 22 3.40 9.25 -0.37
CA ASN A 22 4.25 9.28 -1.57
C ASN A 22 3.76 8.33 -2.67
N ILE A 23 3.28 7.13 -2.32
CA ILE A 23 2.69 6.18 -3.28
C ILE A 23 1.44 6.79 -3.92
N LEU A 24 0.52 7.33 -3.10
CA LEU A 24 -0.71 7.94 -3.60
C LEU A 24 -0.40 9.16 -4.46
N LEU A 25 0.42 10.10 -3.98
CA LEU A 25 0.86 11.26 -4.75
C LEU A 25 1.47 10.85 -6.08
N SER A 26 2.38 9.86 -6.11
CA SER A 26 2.99 9.41 -7.37
C SER A 26 1.97 8.82 -8.34
N ASN A 27 0.98 8.04 -7.87
CA ASN A 27 0.00 7.39 -8.74
C ASN A 27 -1.12 8.34 -9.20
N PHE A 28 -1.48 9.33 -8.39
CA PHE A 28 -2.58 10.27 -8.68
C PHE A 28 -2.12 11.60 -9.27
N SER A 29 -0.84 11.98 -9.13
CA SER A 29 -0.27 13.16 -9.79
C SER A 29 0.16 12.93 -11.24
N GLU A 30 0.37 11.66 -11.64
CA GLU A 30 0.65 11.32 -13.03
C GLU A 30 -0.62 11.52 -13.89
N SER A 31 -0.68 12.68 -14.56
CA SER A 31 -1.75 13.10 -15.48
C SER A 31 -1.88 12.27 -16.75
N THR A 32 -1.09 11.20 -16.88
CA THR A 32 -1.04 10.32 -18.06
C THR A 32 -2.14 9.27 -18.05
N THR A 33 -2.84 9.08 -16.93
CA THR A 33 -3.87 8.03 -16.79
C THR A 33 -5.23 8.67 -16.60
N ASP A 34 -6.18 8.40 -17.53
CA ASP A 34 -7.57 8.88 -17.44
C ASP A 34 -8.29 8.42 -16.16
N LYS A 35 -7.76 7.39 -15.48
CA LYS A 35 -8.27 6.82 -14.22
C LYS A 35 -7.09 6.41 -13.33
N PRO A 36 -6.50 7.32 -12.55
CA PRO A 36 -5.43 6.96 -11.63
C PRO A 36 -5.96 5.96 -10.59
N SER A 37 -5.10 5.03 -10.19
CA SER A 37 -5.42 4.09 -9.12
C SER A 37 -4.13 3.59 -8.48
N ALA A 38 -4.15 3.33 -7.18
CA ALA A 38 -3.01 2.74 -6.48
C ALA A 38 -3.45 1.44 -5.81
N VAL A 39 -2.56 0.45 -5.74
CA VAL A 39 -2.79 -0.79 -4.99
C VAL A 39 -1.68 -0.95 -3.97
N ILE A 40 -2.06 -1.17 -2.72
CA ILE A 40 -1.13 -1.37 -1.61
C ILE A 40 -1.39 -2.71 -0.95
N GLN A 41 -0.34 -3.31 -0.38
CA GLN A 41 -0.43 -4.54 0.40
C GLN A 41 -0.39 -4.22 1.90
N LEU A 42 -1.44 -4.57 2.64
CA LEU A 42 -1.60 -4.24 4.06
C LEU A 42 -0.50 -4.81 4.96
N SER A 43 0.08 -5.95 4.60
CA SER A 43 1.17 -6.55 5.38
C SER A 43 2.42 -5.68 5.45
N ASP A 44 2.58 -4.82 4.45
CA ASP A 44 3.78 -4.01 4.28
C ASP A 44 3.72 -2.76 5.14
N PHE A 45 2.55 -2.38 5.67
CA PHE A 45 2.35 -1.16 6.46
C PHE A 45 2.37 -1.41 7.97
N GLU A 46 2.75 -0.37 8.71
CA GLU A 46 2.66 -0.33 10.18
C GLU A 46 1.21 -0.14 10.64
N MET A 47 0.45 0.65 9.88
CA MET A 47 -0.94 0.98 10.17
C MET A 47 -1.89 -0.19 9.91
N SER A 48 -2.97 -0.21 10.66
CA SER A 48 -4.05 -1.17 10.44
C SER A 48 -4.86 -0.82 9.20
N LYS A 49 -5.51 -1.84 8.64
CA LYS A 49 -6.45 -1.68 7.52
C LYS A 49 -7.52 -0.62 7.80
N ALA A 50 -8.07 -0.62 9.01
CA ALA A 50 -9.14 0.30 9.39
C ALA A 50 -8.65 1.76 9.38
N GLU A 51 -7.47 2.02 9.97
CA GLU A 51 -6.85 3.35 9.97
C GLU A 51 -6.60 3.85 8.55
N ILE A 52 -6.03 2.99 7.69
CA ILE A 52 -5.77 3.34 6.29
C ILE A 52 -7.07 3.71 5.56
N ILE A 53 -8.13 2.92 5.72
CA ILE A 53 -9.42 3.18 5.06
C ILE A 53 -10.05 4.48 5.58
N GLU A 54 -10.02 4.70 6.90
CA GLU A 54 -10.59 5.89 7.53
C GLU A 54 -9.90 7.17 7.05
N GLU A 55 -8.56 7.21 7.09
CA GLU A 55 -7.78 8.36 6.63
C GLU A 55 -7.97 8.57 5.12
N ALA A 56 -7.89 7.51 4.32
CA ALA A 56 -8.06 7.60 2.88
C ALA A 56 -9.45 8.16 2.49
N THR A 57 -10.50 7.71 3.18
CA THR A 57 -11.87 8.21 2.97
C THR A 57 -11.99 9.67 3.41
N ALA A 58 -11.34 10.07 4.51
CA ALA A 58 -11.32 11.46 4.96
C ALA A 58 -10.62 12.40 3.96
N GLN A 59 -9.60 11.91 3.26
CA GLN A 59 -8.89 12.64 2.20
C GLN A 59 -9.60 12.58 0.83
N GLY A 60 -10.72 11.87 0.72
CA GLY A 60 -11.54 11.81 -0.49
C GLY A 60 -11.20 10.68 -1.48
N TYR A 61 -10.33 9.75 -1.10
CA TYR A 61 -10.06 8.55 -1.91
C TYR A 61 -11.18 7.53 -1.75
N GLN A 62 -11.51 6.85 -2.85
CA GLN A 62 -12.37 5.68 -2.79
C GLN A 62 -11.51 4.43 -2.59
N VAL A 63 -11.64 3.76 -1.44
CA VAL A 63 -10.89 2.54 -1.13
C VAL A 63 -11.74 1.29 -1.35
N ILE A 64 -11.23 0.37 -2.16
CA ILE A 64 -11.79 -0.97 -2.39
C ILE A 64 -10.90 -1.98 -1.67
N ASP A 65 -11.49 -2.72 -0.76
CA ASP A 65 -10.86 -3.85 -0.09
C ASP A 65 -11.14 -5.14 -0.85
N ASN A 66 -10.10 -5.73 -1.43
CA ASN A 66 -10.22 -6.98 -2.19
C ASN A 66 -10.19 -8.23 -1.29
N SER A 67 -10.17 -8.08 0.04
CA SER A 67 -10.11 -9.19 1.02
C SER A 67 -8.85 -10.08 0.98
N ASP A 68 -7.98 -9.91 -0.02
CA ASP A 68 -6.70 -10.64 -0.17
C ASP A 68 -5.53 -9.98 0.58
N GLY A 69 -5.82 -9.06 1.52
CA GLY A 69 -4.78 -8.26 2.18
C GLY A 69 -4.29 -7.08 1.36
N TYR A 70 -5.02 -6.71 0.30
CA TYR A 70 -4.73 -5.56 -0.55
C TYR A 70 -5.85 -4.53 -0.48
N LEU A 71 -5.46 -3.25 -0.51
CA LEU A 71 -6.37 -2.13 -0.69
C LEU A 71 -6.09 -1.47 -2.03
N LYS A 72 -7.15 -1.18 -2.78
CA LYS A 72 -7.10 -0.42 -4.02
C LYS A 72 -7.71 0.95 -3.81
N PHE A 73 -6.97 1.99 -4.17
CA PHE A 73 -7.36 3.39 -4.14
C PHE A 73 -7.78 3.82 -5.53
N LEU A 74 -8.86 4.59 -5.60
CA LEU A 74 -9.45 5.20 -6.79
C LEU A 74 -9.72 6.68 -6.54
#